data_AF-A0A3D5G515-F1
#
_entry.id   AF-A0A3D5G515-F1
#
_cell.length_a   1.000
_cell.length_b   1.000
_cell.length_c   1.000
_cell.angle_alpha   90.00
_cell.angle_beta   90.00
_cell.angle_gamma   90.00
#
_symmetry.space_group_name_H-M   'P 1'
#
loop_
_entity.id
_entity.type
_entity.pdbx_description
1 polymer ?
#
loop_
_entity_poly.entity_id
_entity_poly.type
_entity_poly.pdbx_seq_one_letter_code
_entity_poly.pdbx_strand_id
1 'polypeptide(L)'
;MAKINLHQGFDELAFLELFCEEPKDSQPSDGYWCYEVTDSLGVTLKFGMNIIQQSVQIELKIADTTVGIMCFELVNFIEINDYINGKLEFLVAPKNEEFKTLVQVELRPRIKVNCSTLSLCPMAA
;
A
#
# COMPACT_ATOMS: atom_id res chain seq x y z
N MET A 1 2.44 -14.16 8.17
CA MET A 1 2.43 -12.70 8.34
C MET A 1 3.86 -12.22 8.15
N ALA A 2 4.10 -11.34 7.18
CA ALA A 2 5.40 -10.75 6.92
C ALA A 2 5.32 -9.25 7.15
N LYS A 3 6.37 -8.65 7.73
CA LYS A 3 6.44 -7.21 7.98
C LYS A 3 7.65 -6.66 7.25
N ILE A 4 7.40 -5.84 6.25
CA ILE A 4 8.41 -5.29 5.37
C ILE A 4 8.72 -3.87 5.85
N ASN A 5 9.98 -3.64 6.19
CA ASN A 5 10.48 -2.33 6.59
C ASN A 5 11.01 -1.61 5.36
N LEU A 6 10.36 -0.53 4.93
CA LEU A 6 10.78 0.21 3.75
C LEU A 6 12.16 0.86 3.92
N HIS A 7 12.66 1.05 5.15
CA HIS A 7 14.02 1.55 5.41
C HIS A 7 15.13 0.52 5.18
N GLN A 8 14.82 -0.78 5.29
CA GLN A 8 15.83 -1.84 5.27
C GLN A 8 15.97 -2.50 3.89
N GLY A 9 15.19 -2.05 2.92
CA GLY A 9 15.21 -2.54 1.55
C GLY A 9 13.84 -3.00 1.09
N PHE A 10 13.78 -3.37 -0.18
CA PHE A 10 12.59 -3.87 -0.83
C PHE A 10 12.65 -5.40 -0.92
N ASP A 11 11.64 -6.09 -0.37
CA ASP A 11 11.49 -7.54 -0.53
C ASP A 11 10.67 -7.82 -1.79
N GLU A 12 11.37 -7.88 -2.92
CA GLU A 12 10.78 -8.11 -4.25
C GLU A 12 9.98 -9.41 -4.31
N LEU A 13 10.47 -10.48 -3.67
CA LEU A 13 9.81 -11.78 -3.68
C LEU A 13 8.50 -11.75 -2.90
N ALA A 14 8.48 -11.12 -1.73
CA ALA A 14 7.25 -10.99 -0.96
C ALA A 14 6.17 -10.20 -1.74
N PHE A 15 6.55 -9.15 -2.47
CA PHE A 15 5.62 -8.40 -3.29
C PHE A 15 5.18 -9.15 -4.55
N LEU A 16 6.09 -9.87 -5.21
CA LEU A 16 5.73 -10.75 -6.33
C LEU A 16 4.70 -11.81 -5.89
N GLU A 17 4.91 -12.44 -4.73
CA GLU A 17 3.95 -13.41 -4.17
C GLU A 17 2.60 -12.76 -3.81
N LEU A 18 2.64 -11.56 -3.21
CA LEU A 18 1.44 -10.82 -2.81
C LEU A 18 0.58 -10.40 -4.00
N PHE A 19 1.20 -9.83 -5.03
CA PHE A 19 0.49 -9.35 -6.22
C PHE A 19 0.22 -10.48 -7.22
N CYS A 20 1.00 -11.57 -7.16
CA CYS A 20 1.03 -12.65 -8.14
C CYS A 20 1.37 -12.16 -9.56
N GLU A 21 2.03 -11.00 -9.65
CA GLU A 21 2.36 -10.29 -10.88
C GLU A 21 3.70 -9.57 -10.67
N GLU A 22 4.49 -9.48 -11.74
CA GLU A 22 5.69 -8.64 -11.78
C GLU A 22 5.30 -7.15 -11.69
N PRO A 23 6.18 -6.26 -11.18
CA PRO A 23 5.90 -4.83 -11.21
C PRO A 23 5.68 -4.38 -12.65
N LYS A 24 4.59 -3.63 -12.87
CA LYS A 24 4.22 -3.06 -14.16
C LYS A 24 5.20 -2.01 -14.62
N ASP A 25 5.74 -1.25 -13.68
CA ASP A 25 6.78 -0.24 -13.86
C ASP A 25 7.68 -0.24 -12.62
N SER A 26 8.97 -0.01 -12.81
CA SER A 26 9.92 0.11 -11.71
C SER A 26 11.15 0.90 -12.13
N GLN A 27 11.68 1.66 -11.18
CA GLN A 27 12.95 2.36 -11.31
C GLN A 27 13.77 2.10 -10.04
N PRO A 28 14.38 0.91 -9.89
CA PRO A 28 15.06 0.53 -8.64
C PRO A 28 16.13 1.53 -8.17
N SER A 29 16.75 2.26 -9.11
CA SER A 29 17.76 3.28 -8.80
C SER A 29 17.22 4.52 -8.06
N ASP A 30 15.92 4.83 -8.16
CA ASP A 30 15.25 5.89 -7.41
C ASP A 30 14.32 5.35 -6.31
N GLY A 31 14.32 4.01 -6.15
CA GLY A 31 13.53 3.31 -5.16
C GLY A 31 12.05 3.18 -5.51
N TYR A 32 11.64 3.33 -6.77
CA TYR A 32 10.25 3.20 -7.19
C TYR A 32 9.87 1.81 -7.73
N TRP A 33 8.70 1.32 -7.32
CA TRP A 33 8.03 0.13 -7.86
C TRP A 33 6.53 0.36 -7.97
N CYS A 34 5.92 -0.17 -9.03
CA CYS A 34 4.49 -0.08 -9.28
C CYS A 34 3.92 -1.44 -9.66
N TYR A 35 2.97 -1.94 -8.86
CA TYR A 35 2.24 -3.16 -9.14
C TYR A 35 0.84 -2.83 -9.64
N GLU A 36 0.32 -3.63 -10.57
CA GLU A 36 -1.02 -3.44 -11.14
C GLU A 36 -1.76 -4.76 -11.20
N VAL A 37 -2.96 -4.79 -10.62
CA VAL A 37 -3.80 -6.00 -10.55
C VAL A 37 -5.24 -5.63 -10.86
N THR A 38 -5.91 -6.50 -11.62
CA THR A 38 -7.32 -6.34 -11.99
C THR A 38 -8.12 -7.53 -11.49
N ASP A 39 -9.23 -7.28 -10.80
CA ASP A 39 -10.10 -8.35 -10.30
C ASP A 39 -11.12 -8.82 -11.35
N SER A 40 -11.88 -9.87 -11.01
CA SER A 40 -12.90 -10.45 -11.89
C SER A 40 -14.06 -9.51 -12.25
N LEU A 41 -14.20 -8.38 -11.56
CA LEU A 41 -15.23 -7.36 -11.83
C LEU A 41 -14.69 -6.22 -12.70
N GLY A 42 -13.42 -6.26 -13.11
CA GLY A 42 -12.79 -5.22 -13.90
C GLY A 42 -12.39 -3.99 -13.10
N VAL A 43 -12.27 -4.11 -11.77
CA VAL A 43 -11.63 -3.09 -10.93
C VAL A 43 -10.13 -3.30 -11.00
N THR A 44 -9.37 -2.25 -11.28
CA THR A 44 -7.91 -2.27 -11.30
C THR A 44 -7.36 -1.46 -10.14
N LEU A 45 -6.39 -2.01 -9.42
CA LEU A 45 -5.60 -1.31 -8.42
C LEU A 45 -4.16 -1.18 -8.91
N LYS A 46 -3.66 0.05 -8.95
CA LYS A 46 -2.22 0.33 -9.07
C LYS A 46 -1.66 0.70 -7.70
N PHE A 47 -0.65 -0.04 -7.28
CA PHE A 47 0.05 0.16 -6.02
C PHE A 47 1.48 0.61 -6.33
N GLY A 48 1.68 1.92 -6.30
CA GLY A 48 2.99 2.55 -6.39
C GLY A 48 3.61 2.70 -5.01
N MET A 49 4.90 2.45 -4.89
CA MET A 49 5.66 2.74 -3.67
C MET A 49 7.03 3.30 -4.02
N ASN A 50 7.53 4.19 -3.17
CA ASN A 50 8.92 4.63 -3.20
C ASN A 50 9.58 4.37 -1.84
N ILE A 51 10.58 3.47 -1.81
CA ILE A 51 11.22 3.06 -0.55
C ILE A 51 12.16 4.13 0.02
N ILE A 52 12.73 4.98 -0.85
CA ILE A 52 13.64 6.06 -0.43
C ILE A 52 12.82 7.18 0.22
N GLN A 53 11.71 7.55 -0.42
CA GLN A 53 10.80 8.60 0.04
C GLN A 53 9.80 8.11 1.10
N GLN A 54 9.70 6.79 1.34
CA GLN A 54 8.74 6.18 2.26
C GLN A 54 7.30 6.59 1.93
N SER A 55 6.95 6.48 0.66
CA SER A 55 5.64 6.87 0.16
C SER A 55 4.94 5.74 -0.57
N VAL A 56 3.62 5.74 -0.50
CA VAL A 56 2.73 4.81 -1.20
C VAL A 56 1.67 5.62 -1.92
N GLN A 57 1.41 5.28 -3.17
CA GLN A 57 0.29 5.76 -3.96
C GLN A 57 -0.60 4.58 -4.36
N ILE A 58 -1.90 4.69 -4.11
CA ILE A 58 -2.89 3.72 -4.52
C ILE A 58 -3.84 4.41 -5.50
N GLU A 59 -3.91 3.93 -6.73
CA GLU A 59 -4.89 4.35 -7.73
C GLU A 59 -5.88 3.23 -7.99
N LEU A 60 -7.17 3.55 -7.95
CA LEU A 60 -8.27 2.65 -8.31
C LEU A 60 -8.87 3.07 -9.64
N LYS A 61 -9.10 2.09 -10.52
CA LYS A 61 -9.74 2.28 -11.82
C LYS A 61 -10.89 1.31 -12.04
N ILE A 62 -11.87 1.73 -12.82
CA ILE A 62 -12.93 0.88 -13.36
C ILE A 62 -13.03 1.18 -14.86
N ALA A 63 -12.89 0.15 -15.71
CA ALA A 63 -12.88 0.32 -17.17
C ALA A 63 -11.93 1.45 -17.62
N ASP A 64 -10.67 1.39 -17.16
CA ASP A 64 -9.58 2.35 -17.40
C ASP A 64 -9.81 3.78 -16.87
N THR A 65 -10.97 4.07 -16.28
CA THR A 65 -11.28 5.36 -15.68
C THR A 65 -10.86 5.38 -14.23
N THR A 66 -10.02 6.34 -13.85
CA THR A 66 -9.60 6.56 -12.46
C THR A 66 -10.79 7.00 -11.61
N VAL A 67 -11.10 6.23 -10.57
CA VAL A 67 -12.19 6.51 -9.63
C VAL A 67 -11.68 7.08 -8.31
N GLY A 68 -10.40 6.89 -7.98
CA GLY A 68 -9.80 7.46 -6.79
C GLY A 68 -8.29 7.27 -6.74
N ILE A 69 -7.60 8.23 -6.13
CA ILE A 69 -6.16 8.18 -5.86
C ILE A 69 -5.97 8.54 -4.39
N MET A 70 -5.17 7.75 -3.69
CA MET A 70 -4.74 8.02 -2.32
C MET A 70 -3.21 8.02 -2.29
N CYS A 71 -2.63 9.06 -1.69
CA CYS A 71 -1.19 9.20 -1.53
C CYS A 71 -0.86 9.32 -0.05
N PHE A 72 0.15 8.58 0.36
CA PHE A 72 0.60 8.51 1.74
C PHE A 72 2.11 8.69 1.79
N GLU A 73 2.57 9.56 2.67
CA GLU A 73 3.98 9.71 3.02
C GLU A 73 4.22 9.12 4.42
N LEU A 74 5.49 8.99 4.81
CA LEU A 74 5.89 8.46 6.12
C LEU A 74 5.43 7.02 6.37
N VAL A 75 5.34 6.22 5.30
CA VAL A 75 5.04 4.79 5.36
C VAL A 75 6.32 4.05 5.74
N ASN A 76 6.45 3.67 7.01
CA ASN A 76 7.66 2.98 7.48
C ASN A 76 7.59 1.46 7.22
N PHE A 77 6.40 0.89 7.35
CA PHE A 77 6.19 -0.55 7.28
C PHE A 77 4.95 -0.88 6.45
N ILE A 78 5.07 -1.96 5.68
CA ILE A 78 3.93 -2.64 5.05
C ILE A 78 3.85 -4.04 5.64
N GLU A 79 2.70 -4.39 6.19
CA GLU A 79 2.44 -5.69 6.78
C GLU A 79 1.60 -6.53 5.82
N ILE A 80 2.13 -7.66 5.37
CA ILE A 80 1.42 -8.65 4.57
C ILE A 80 0.77 -9.66 5.53
N ASN A 81 -0.55 -9.60 5.59
CA ASN A 81 -1.38 -10.41 6.47
C ASN A 81 -1.73 -11.75 5.82
N ASP A 82 -1.92 -11.77 4.50
CA ASP A 82 -2.37 -12.95 3.75
C ASP A 82 -1.93 -12.88 2.29
N TYR A 83 -0.97 -13.73 1.89
CA TYR A 83 -0.50 -13.82 0.50
C TYR A 83 -1.56 -14.38 -0.45
N ILE A 84 -2.39 -15.32 0.00
CA ILE A 84 -3.37 -16.01 -0.85
C ILE A 84 -4.43 -15.00 -1.31
N ASN A 85 -5.00 -14.26 -0.36
CA ASN A 85 -6.01 -13.24 -0.66
C ASN A 85 -5.41 -11.86 -1.00
N GLY A 86 -4.08 -11.72 -0.96
CA GLY A 86 -3.40 -10.46 -1.25
C GLY A 86 -3.77 -9.36 -0.27
N LYS A 87 -3.71 -9.65 1.04
CA LYS A 87 -4.03 -8.68 2.09
C LYS A 87 -2.78 -8.05 2.66
N LEU A 88 -2.72 -6.72 2.60
CA LEU A 88 -1.69 -5.92 3.23
C LEU A 88 -2.30 -4.77 4.01
N GLU A 89 -1.54 -4.23 4.96
CA GLU A 89 -1.87 -2.99 5.63
C GLU A 89 -0.63 -2.16 5.95
N PHE A 90 -0.83 -0.87 6.14
CA PHE A 90 0.20 0.03 6.65
C PHE A 90 -0.41 1.14 7.47
N LEU A 91 0.40 1.66 8.39
CA LEU A 91 0.05 2.77 9.25
C LEU A 91 0.81 4.01 8.81
N VAL A 92 0.10 5.13 8.77
CA VAL A 92 0.68 6.46 8.67
C VAL A 92 0.42 7.17 9.98
N ALA A 93 1.50 7.52 10.67
CA ALA A 93 1.46 8.30 11.89
C ALA A 93 2.54 9.40 11.79
N PRO A 94 2.17 10.69 11.85
CA PRO A 94 3.16 11.76 11.98
C PRO A 94 3.90 11.61 13.32
N LYS A 95 5.09 12.19 13.42
CA LYS A 95 5.98 12.03 14.59
C LYS A 95 5.37 12.50 15.91
N ASN A 96 4.39 13.40 15.86
CA ASN A 96 3.66 13.89 17.02
C ASN A 96 2.47 12.99 17.42
N GLU A 97 2.21 11.91 16.67
CA GLU A 97 1.16 10.91 16.91
C GLU A 97 -0.26 11.49 17.10
N GLU A 98 -0.53 12.71 16.65
CA GLU A 98 -1.84 13.36 16.77
C GLU A 98 -2.93 12.68 15.92
N PHE A 99 -2.51 12.00 14.85
CA PHE A 99 -3.37 11.27 13.95
C PHE A 99 -2.78 9.91 13.67
N LYS A 100 -3.66 8.92 13.50
CA LYS A 100 -3.27 7.59 13.04
C LYS A 100 -4.17 7.20 11.89
N THR A 101 -3.58 7.02 10.73
CA THR A 101 -4.25 6.49 9.54
C THR A 101 -3.85 5.03 9.37
N LEU A 102 -4.85 4.17 9.25
CA LEU A 102 -4.70 2.77 8.86
C LEU A 102 -5.24 2.60 7.44
N VAL A 103 -4.39 2.07 6.57
CA VAL A 103 -4.75 1.70 5.20
C VAL A 103 -4.68 0.19 5.09
N GLN A 104 -5.74 -0.43 4.60
CA GLN A 104 -5.83 -1.87 4.39
C GLN A 104 -6.24 -2.14 2.96
N VAL A 105 -5.50 -3.01 2.29
CA VAL A 105 -5.74 -3.40 0.89
C VAL A 105 -5.97 -4.90 0.86
N GLU A 106 -7.01 -5.32 0.14
CA GLU A 106 -7.28 -6.71 -0.21
C GLU A 106 -7.35 -6.80 -1.73
N LEU A 107 -6.57 -7.68 -2.35
CA LEU A 107 -6.51 -7.81 -3.81
C LEU A 107 -7.47 -8.88 -4.35
N ARG A 108 -7.74 -9.93 -3.57
CA ARG A 108 -8.51 -11.11 -4.00
C ARG A 108 -9.54 -11.53 -2.93
N PRO A 109 -10.69 -12.07 -3.33
CA PRO A 109 -11.16 -12.27 -4.72
C PRO A 109 -11.68 -10.98 -5.39
N ARG A 110 -11.82 -9.91 -4.61
CA ARG A 110 -12.25 -8.59 -5.07
C ARG A 110 -11.35 -7.54 -4.47
N ILE A 111 -11.02 -6.53 -5.26
CA ILE A 111 -10.19 -5.43 -4.80
C ILE A 111 -10.99 -4.59 -3.80
N LYS A 112 -10.39 -4.34 -2.65
CA LYS A 112 -10.94 -3.48 -1.60
C LYS A 112 -9.82 -2.66 -0.98
N VAL A 113 -10.06 -1.37 -0.80
CA VAL A 113 -9.18 -0.49 -0.04
C VAL A 113 -10.00 0.19 1.04
N ASN A 114 -9.60 0.03 2.30
CA ASN A 114 -10.16 0.75 3.44
C ASN A 114 -9.11 1.71 3.96
N CYS A 115 -9.51 2.95 4.18
CA CYS A 115 -8.69 3.97 4.81
C CYS A 115 -9.47 4.54 5.99
N SER A 116 -8.89 4.47 7.18
CA SER A 116 -9.49 4.97 8.41
C SER A 116 -8.49 5.86 9.11
N THR A 117 -8.87 7.10 9.39
CA THR A 117 -8.04 8.04 10.16
C THR A 117 -8.73 8.38 11.47
N LEU A 118 -7.99 8.24 12.57
CA LEU A 118 -8.42 8.63 13.90
C LEU A 118 -7.57 9.79 14.40
N SER A 119 -8.23 10.82 14.91
CA SER A 119 -7.55 11.84 15.73
C SER A 119 -7.34 11.25 17.12
N LEU A 120 -6.08 11.21 17.53
CA LEU A 120 -5.69 10.84 18.88
C LEU A 120 -5.69 12.14 19.68
N CYS A 121 -6.72 12.33 20.52
CA CYS A 121 -6.72 13.47 21.45
C CYS A 121 -5.39 13.44 22.22
N PRO A 122 -4.61 14.54 22.24
CA PRO A 122 -3.48 14.60 23.14
C PRO A 122 -4.02 14.38 24.55
N MET A 123 -3.51 13.36 25.25
CA MET A 123 -3.80 13.23 26.68
C MET A 123 -3.38 14.55 27.31
N ALA A 124 -4.34 15.25 27.94
CA ALA A 124 -4.05 16.47 28.68
C ALA A 124 -2.91 16.18 29.66
N ALA A 125 -1.81 16.92 29.50
CA ALA A 125 -0.64 16.86 30.35
C ALA A 125 -0.96 17.24 31.79
#